data_AF-A0A2H9LKL7-F1
#
_entry.id   AF-A0A2H9LKL7-F1
#
_cell.length_a   1.000
_cell.length_b   1.000
_cell.length_c   1.000
_cell.angle_alpha   90.00
_cell.angle_beta   90.00
_cell.angle_gamma   90.00
#
_symmetry.space_group_name_H-M   'P 1'
#
loop_
_entity.id
_entity.type
_entity.pdbx_description
1 polymer ?
#
loop_
_entity_poly.entity_id
_entity_poly.type
_entity_poly.pdbx_seq_one_letter_code
_entity_poly.pdbx_strand_id
1 'polypeptide(L)'
;MTKRCAKPEEFTTLELMAVCGSRQIKNGDVVFIGTGLPLIAAMLAKKTHAPRAKIVYEAGFIDSNAKDIALSIADSRLGYRASAAIGLIET
;
A
#
# COMPACT_ATOMS: atom_id res chain seq x y z
N MET A 1 -6.85 -4.65 26.28
CA MET A 1 -7.15 -3.39 25.56
C MET A 1 -8.41 -3.60 24.74
N THR A 2 -9.48 -2.88 25.07
CA THR A 2 -10.75 -2.93 24.33
C THR A 2 -10.57 -2.22 23.00
N LYS A 3 -10.71 -2.93 21.86
CA LYS A 3 -10.64 -2.30 20.54
C LYS A 3 -11.89 -1.45 20.34
N ARG A 4 -11.71 -0.14 20.13
CA ARG A 4 -12.79 0.77 19.72
C ARG A 4 -13.05 0.55 18.23
N CYS A 5 -14.23 0.07 17.87
CA CYS A 5 -14.66 -0.10 16.49
C CYS A 5 -15.39 1.16 16.01
N ALA A 6 -15.21 1.52 14.74
CA ALA A 6 -15.97 2.61 14.10
C ALA A 6 -17.41 2.16 13.81
N LYS A 7 -18.36 3.09 13.87
CA LYS A 7 -19.77 2.85 13.47
C LYS A 7 -19.94 2.96 11.95
N PRO A 8 -20.95 2.33 11.34
CA PRO A 8 -21.16 2.36 9.89
C PRO A 8 -21.28 3.77 9.29
N GLU A 9 -21.70 4.77 10.07
CA GLU A 9 -21.85 6.16 9.62
C GLU A 9 -20.53 6.96 9.69
N GLU A 10 -19.48 6.40 10.30
CA GLU A 10 -18.18 7.05 10.52
C GLU A 10 -17.17 6.75 9.42
N PHE A 11 -17.51 5.88 8.45
CA PHE A 11 -16.64 5.52 7.34
C PHE A 11 -17.42 5.32 6.05
N THR A 12 -16.74 5.52 4.94
CA THR A 12 -17.26 5.21 3.60
C THR A 12 -17.03 3.74 3.26
N THR A 13 -17.82 3.21 2.32
CA THR A 13 -17.63 1.84 1.80
C THR A 13 -16.21 1.65 1.24
N LEU A 14 -15.63 2.68 0.62
CA LEU A 14 -14.26 2.62 0.07
C LEU A 14 -13.21 2.46 1.17
N GLU A 15 -13.34 3.18 2.29
CA GLU A 15 -12.44 3.01 3.44
C GLU A 15 -12.57 1.63 4.07
N LEU A 16 -13.79 1.11 4.18
CA LEU A 16 -14.02 -0.26 4.65
C LEU A 16 -13.33 -1.27 3.73
N MET A 17 -13.49 -1.14 2.40
CA MET A 17 -12.84 -2.03 1.44
C MET A 17 -11.31 -1.92 1.49
N ALA A 18 -10.76 -0.70 1.65
CA ALA A 18 -9.32 -0.48 1.80
C ALA A 18 -8.78 -1.19 3.05
N VAL A 19 -9.49 -1.10 4.18
CA VAL A 19 -9.11 -1.80 5.43
C VAL A 19 -9.21 -3.32 5.25
N CYS A 20 -10.26 -3.82 4.60
CA CYS A 20 -10.42 -5.24 4.31
C CYS A 20 -9.28 -5.78 3.43
N GLY A 21 -8.92 -5.06 2.37
CA GLY A 21 -7.79 -5.39 1.50
C GLY A 21 -6.46 -5.31 2.25
N SER A 22 -6.27 -4.26 3.05
CA SER A 22 -5.06 -4.08 3.88
C SER A 22 -4.81 -5.27 4.80
N ARG A 23 -5.87 -5.81 5.43
CA ARG A 23 -5.80 -6.97 6.32
C ARG A 23 -5.42 -8.29 5.64
N GLN A 24 -5.47 -8.37 4.31
CA GLN A 24 -5.01 -9.56 3.58
C GLN A 24 -3.48 -9.62 3.48
N ILE A 25 -2.79 -8.49 3.70
CA ILE A 25 -1.33 -8.39 3.58
C ILE A 25 -0.71 -8.64 4.94
N LYS A 26 0.08 -9.71 5.06
CA LYS A 26 0.78 -10.05 6.29
C LYS A 26 2.14 -9.36 6.36
N ASN A 27 2.63 -9.19 7.58
CA ASN A 27 3.94 -8.57 7.80
C ASN A 27 5.07 -9.45 7.23
N GLY A 28 5.76 -8.97 6.20
CA GLY A 28 6.81 -9.70 5.48
C GLY A 28 6.38 -10.23 4.11
N ASP A 29 5.11 -10.10 3.73
CA ASP A 29 4.64 -10.49 2.40
C ASP A 29 5.29 -9.63 1.32
N VAL A 30 5.45 -10.22 0.13
CA VAL A 30 5.78 -9.49 -1.10
C VAL A 30 4.50 -9.37 -1.91
N VAL A 31 4.07 -8.14 -2.19
CA VAL A 31 2.76 -7.88 -2.80
C VAL A 31 2.93 -7.00 -4.03
N PHE A 32 2.43 -7.49 -5.16
CA PHE A 32 2.34 -6.71 -6.39
C PHE A 32 1.03 -5.93 -6.43
N ILE A 33 1.08 -4.64 -6.73
CA ILE A 33 -0.09 -3.76 -6.78
C ILE A 33 -0.07 -2.81 -7.97
N GLY A 34 -1.27 -2.40 -8.38
CA GLY A 34 -1.48 -1.30 -9.31
C GLY A 34 -2.09 -0.06 -8.63
N THR A 35 -2.75 0.77 -9.43
CA THR A 35 -3.45 1.99 -8.99
C THR A 35 -4.69 1.75 -8.10
N GLY A 36 -5.18 2.83 -7.48
CA GLY A 36 -6.49 2.87 -6.84
C GLY A 36 -6.56 2.19 -5.47
N LEU A 37 -7.61 1.40 -5.24
CA LEU A 37 -7.86 0.80 -3.93
C LEU A 37 -6.75 -0.18 -3.46
N PRO A 38 -6.16 -1.03 -4.33
CA PRO A 38 -5.00 -1.84 -3.96
C PRO A 38 -3.80 -1.02 -3.45
N LEU A 39 -3.52 0.15 -4.06
CA LEU A 39 -2.47 1.07 -3.60
C LEU A 39 -2.74 1.51 -2.17
N ILE A 40 -3.94 2.01 -1.88
CA ILE A 40 -4.32 2.49 -0.55
C ILE A 40 -4.26 1.34 0.47
N ALA A 41 -4.79 0.16 0.13
CA ALA A 41 -4.77 -1.01 0.99
C ALA A 41 -3.34 -1.44 1.37
N ALA A 42 -2.43 -1.51 0.39
CA ALA A 42 -1.05 -1.90 0.63
C ALA A 42 -0.26 -0.85 1.42
N MET A 43 -0.42 0.44 1.09
CA MET A 43 0.19 1.53 1.85
C MET A 43 -0.33 1.57 3.30
N LEU A 44 -1.64 1.35 3.51
CA LEU A 44 -2.23 1.24 4.84
C LEU A 44 -1.66 0.05 5.61
N ALA A 45 -1.49 -1.11 4.95
CA ALA A 45 -0.94 -2.30 5.59
C ALA A 45 0.49 -2.02 6.08
N LYS A 46 1.33 -1.46 5.20
CA LYS A 46 2.72 -1.11 5.51
C LYS A 46 2.85 -0.06 6.61
N LYS A 47 1.95 0.94 6.65
CA LYS A 47 1.95 1.97 7.71
C LYS A 47 1.38 1.51 9.06
N THR A 48 0.65 0.39 9.12
CA THR A 48 -0.07 -0.01 10.35
C THR A 48 0.46 -1.30 10.97
N HIS A 49 0.25 -2.43 10.31
CA HIS A 49 0.46 -3.75 10.92
C HIS A 49 1.47 -4.62 10.18
N ALA A 50 1.85 -4.25 8.95
CA ALA A 50 2.75 -4.99 8.09
C ALA A 50 3.97 -4.15 7.63
N PRO A 51 4.74 -3.52 8.54
CA PRO A 51 5.84 -2.61 8.16
C PRO A 51 6.98 -3.26 7.38
N ARG A 52 7.12 -4.60 7.44
CA ARG A 52 8.11 -5.37 6.66
C ARG A 52 7.55 -5.94 5.37
N ALA A 53 6.30 -5.64 5.01
CA ALA A 53 5.76 -6.00 3.71
C ALA A 53 6.50 -5.22 2.61
N LYS A 54 6.85 -5.92 1.53
CA LYS A 54 7.54 -5.36 0.37
C LYS A 54 6.52 -5.18 -0.74
N ILE A 55 6.30 -3.92 -1.10
CA ILE A 55 5.32 -3.57 -2.13
C ILE A 55 6.05 -3.39 -3.45
N VAL A 56 5.62 -4.11 -4.48
CA VAL A 56 6.07 -3.94 -5.86
C VAL A 56 4.97 -3.18 -6.60
N TYR A 57 5.27 -1.96 -6.99
CA TYR A 57 4.35 -1.09 -7.71
C TYR A 57 4.46 -1.37 -9.21
N GLU A 58 3.35 -1.42 -9.95
CA GLU A 58 3.35 -1.81 -11.37
C GLU A 58 4.22 -0.91 -12.27
N ALA A 59 4.49 0.33 -11.86
CA ALA A 59 5.41 1.24 -12.54
C ALA A 59 6.90 0.93 -12.31
N GLY A 60 7.21 -0.05 -11.46
CA GLY A 60 8.58 -0.54 -11.22
C GLY A 60 9.26 -0.03 -9.97
N PHE A 61 8.59 0.74 -9.11
CA PHE A 61 9.11 1.05 -7.78
C PHE A 61 9.02 -0.20 -6.89
N ILE A 62 10.10 -0.52 -6.18
CA ILE A 62 10.17 -1.69 -5.30
C ILE A 62 10.42 -1.24 -3.87
N ASP A 63 9.59 -1.72 -2.96
CA ASP A 63 9.68 -1.53 -1.51
C ASP A 63 9.75 -0.05 -1.08
N SER A 64 8.99 0.81 -1.76
CA SER A 64 8.87 2.23 -1.43
C SER A 64 8.48 2.48 0.03
N ASN A 65 8.99 3.58 0.59
CA ASN A 65 8.53 4.13 1.86
C ASN A 65 7.91 5.53 1.70
N ALA A 66 7.09 5.70 0.66
CA ALA A 66 6.40 6.96 0.36
C ALA A 66 5.71 7.56 1.60
N LYS A 67 5.96 8.85 1.83
CA LYS A 67 5.39 9.59 2.97
C LYS A 67 3.91 9.89 2.77
N ASP A 68 3.56 10.27 1.55
CA ASP A 68 2.22 10.69 1.15
C ASP A 68 1.62 9.70 0.17
N ILE A 69 0.29 9.72 0.06
CA ILE A 69 -0.42 8.90 -0.93
C ILE A 69 -0.01 9.37 -2.33
N ALA A 70 0.31 8.41 -3.18
CA ALA A 70 0.64 8.65 -4.58
C ALA A 70 -0.63 8.98 -5.38
N LEU A 71 -0.56 9.97 -6.26
CA LEU A 71 -1.67 10.34 -7.16
C LEU A 71 -1.89 9.29 -8.25
N SER A 72 -0.81 8.63 -8.67
CA SER A 72 -0.80 7.57 -9.69
C SER A 72 0.29 6.56 -9.36
N ILE A 73 0.28 5.40 -9.99
CA ILE A 73 1.27 4.35 -9.74
C ILE A 73 2.68 4.72 -10.25
N ALA A 74 2.76 5.70 -11.17
CA ALA A 74 4.01 6.26 -11.66
C ALA A 74 4.43 7.57 -10.95
N ASP A 75 3.76 7.93 -9.84
CA ASP A 75 4.09 9.13 -9.07
C ASP A 75 5.49 9.01 -8.45
N SER A 76 6.33 10.04 -8.63
CA SER A 76 7.69 10.08 -8.11
C SER A 76 7.78 9.96 -6.60
N ARG A 77 6.69 10.23 -5.86
CA ARG A 77 6.57 9.97 -4.42
C ARG A 77 6.86 8.51 -4.07
N LEU A 78 6.54 7.58 -4.97
CA LEU A 78 6.82 6.15 -4.79
C LEU A 78 8.31 5.83 -4.95
N GLY A 79 9.13 6.70 -5.52
CA GLY A 79 10.58 6.56 -5.52
C GLY A 79 11.23 6.88 -4.16
N TYR A 80 10.51 7.52 -3.23
CA TYR A 80 11.10 7.92 -1.95
C TYR A 80 11.51 6.69 -1.10
N ARG A 81 12.82 6.52 -0.95
CA ARG A 81 13.44 5.37 -0.25
C ARG A 81 12.92 4.02 -0.78
N ALA A 82 12.62 3.94 -2.07
CA ALA A 82 12.44 2.66 -2.73
C ALA A 82 13.78 1.91 -2.75
N SER A 83 13.73 0.59 -2.60
CA SER A 83 14.91 -0.26 -2.71
C SER A 83 15.43 -0.30 -4.15
N ALA A 84 14.53 -0.18 -5.13
CA ALA A 84 14.87 -0.07 -6.54
C ALA A 84 13.75 0.65 -7.31
N ALA A 85 14.10 1.17 -8.49
CA ALA A 85 13.17 1.63 -9.51
C ALA A 85 13.62 1.01 -10.84
N ILE A 86 12.83 0.07 -11.36
CA ILE A 86 13.16 -0.73 -12.55
C ILE A 86 12.11 -0.56 -13.64
N GLY A 87 12.43 -0.96 -14.87
CA GLY A 87 11.45 -1.06 -15.95
C GLY A 87 10.59 -2.32 -15.82
N LEU A 88 9.56 -2.43 -16.66
CA LEU A 88 8.76 -3.67 -16.79
C LEU A 88 9.59 -4.86 -17.29
N ILE A 89 10.62 -4.56 -18.09
CA ILE A 89 11.62 -5.51 -18.59
C ILE A 89 12.95 -5.13 -17.93
N GLU A 90 13.55 -6.11 -17.26
CA GLU A 90 14.94 -6.06 -16.82
C GLU A 90 15.75 -6.82 -17.88
N THR A 91 16.72 -6.14 -18.51
CA THR A 91 17.62 -6.73 -19.52
C THR A 91 19.01 -6.89 -18.95
#